data_AF-A0A965PT13-F1
#
_entry.id   AF-A0A965PT13-F1
#
_cell.length_a   1.000
_cell.length_b   1.000
_cell.length_c   1.000
_cell.angle_alpha   90.00
_cell.angle_beta   90.00
_cell.angle_gamma   90.00
#
_symmetry.space_group_name_H-M   'P 1'
#
loop_
_entity.id
_entity.type
_entity.pdbx_description
1 polymer ?
#
loop_
_entity_poly.entity_id
_entity_poly.type
_entity_poly.pdbx_seq_one_letter_code
_entity_poly.pdbx_strand_id
1 'polypeptide(L)'
;MLQGVLSNAERHAQMSQARGQMLKKRPKFNDKWASIVCYGPSLADTWRLIKRPIVTVSGAHDYLVRRGIVPDFHVDCDPREHKARMLQNPQAKTIYLMATVCHPKYWEVLKGRKVRLWHLINGDDLETVAWVMQNHLEGANSMIGGGSSVGQRAMNVMAALGYRRFNIHGMDCSFTTDRHAGAHLGKEQAKIMVKAGNR
;
A
#
# COMPACT_ATOMS: atom_id res chain seq x y z
N MET A 1 1.76 -5.52 26.30
CA MET A 1 1.06 -5.33 25.02
C MET A 1 1.94 -4.48 24.10
N LEU A 2 2.42 -5.03 22.98
CA LEU A 2 3.01 -4.20 21.93
C LEU A 2 1.91 -3.27 21.40
N GLN A 3 2.14 -1.97 21.45
CA GLN A 3 1.15 -0.96 21.08
C GLN A 3 0.92 -1.04 19.56
N GLY A 4 -0.08 -1.83 19.16
CA GLY A 4 -0.62 -1.84 17.80
C GLY A 4 -1.16 -0.45 17.46
N VAL A 5 -1.08 -0.10 16.18
CA VAL A 5 -1.51 1.22 15.66
C VAL A 5 -3.00 1.48 15.89
N LEU A 6 -3.78 0.41 15.95
CA LEU A 6 -5.21 0.37 16.24
C LEU A 6 -5.54 -0.93 16.97
N SER A 7 -6.55 -0.90 17.84
CA SER A 7 -7.28 -2.09 18.30
C SER A 7 -8.11 -2.71 17.17
N ASN A 8 -8.54 -3.96 17.33
CA ASN A 8 -9.43 -4.61 16.36
C ASN A 8 -10.78 -3.88 16.23
N ALA A 9 -11.32 -3.34 17.33
CA ALA A 9 -12.54 -2.54 17.29
C ALA A 9 -12.39 -1.29 16.42
N GLU A 10 -11.30 -0.53 16.58
CA GLU A 10 -11.03 0.65 15.75
C GLU A 10 -10.77 0.27 14.29
N ARG A 11 -10.04 -0.84 14.06
CA ARG A 11 -9.80 -1.40 12.74
C ARG A 11 -11.12 -1.72 12.03
N HIS A 12 -12.02 -2.45 12.68
CA HIS A 12 -13.32 -2.84 12.13
C HIS A 12 -14.23 -1.62 11.91
N ALA A 13 -14.21 -0.64 12.81
CA ALA A 13 -14.91 0.63 12.65
C ALA A 13 -14.40 1.43 11.43
N GLN A 14 -13.09 1.38 11.13
CA GLN A 14 -12.57 1.97 9.89
C GLN A 14 -12.95 1.15 8.65
N MET A 15 -12.90 -0.18 8.74
CA MET A 15 -13.28 -1.06 7.63
C MET A 15 -14.73 -0.86 7.19
N SER A 16 -15.66 -0.66 8.14
CA SER A 16 -17.08 -0.42 7.86
C SER A 16 -17.36 0.92 7.15
N GLN A 17 -16.39 1.85 7.15
CA GLN A 17 -16.49 3.14 6.47
C GLN A 17 -15.95 3.09 5.03
N ALA A 18 -15.22 2.04 4.65
CA ALA A 18 -14.72 1.90 3.29
C ALA A 18 -15.86 1.79 2.28
N ARG A 19 -15.74 2.49 1.15
CA ARG A 19 -16.73 2.48 0.05
C ARG A 19 -16.02 2.27 -1.28
N GLY A 20 -16.47 1.30 -2.06
CA GLY A 20 -15.87 0.99 -3.35
C GLY A 20 -16.13 -0.47 -3.73
N GLN A 21 -15.76 -0.82 -4.96
CA GLN A 21 -15.91 -2.19 -5.44
C GLN A 21 -14.76 -3.04 -4.91
N MET A 22 -15.07 -4.24 -4.43
CA MET A 22 -14.05 -5.19 -4.00
C MET A 22 -13.15 -5.66 -5.16
N LEU A 23 -11.88 -5.86 -4.86
CA LEU A 23 -10.88 -6.39 -5.77
C LEU A 23 -11.21 -7.83 -6.13
N LYS A 24 -11.40 -8.09 -7.42
CA LYS A 24 -11.62 -9.46 -7.90
C LYS A 24 -10.27 -10.15 -8.14
N LYS A 25 -9.99 -11.20 -7.38
CA LYS A 25 -8.81 -12.06 -7.61
C LYS A 25 -8.90 -12.68 -9.01
N ARG A 26 -7.79 -12.71 -9.74
CA ARG A 26 -7.73 -13.34 -11.06
C ARG A 26 -7.33 -14.81 -10.90
N PRO A 27 -8.08 -15.74 -11.52
CA PRO A 27 -7.73 -17.16 -11.47
C PRO A 27 -6.54 -17.51 -12.39
N LYS A 28 -6.30 -16.68 -13.42
CA LYS A 28 -5.20 -16.88 -14.38
C LYS A 28 -4.00 -16.01 -14.03
N PHE A 29 -2.81 -16.57 -14.24
CA PHE A 29 -1.56 -15.84 -14.08
C PHE A 29 -1.40 -14.79 -15.19
N ASN A 30 -0.61 -13.77 -14.86
CA ASN A 30 -0.19 -12.71 -15.74
C ASN A 30 1.33 -12.69 -15.75
N ASP A 31 1.92 -13.14 -16.86
CA ASP A 31 3.37 -13.29 -17.01
C ASP A 31 4.08 -11.96 -17.31
N LYS A 32 3.34 -10.85 -17.39
CA LYS A 32 3.92 -9.51 -17.49
C LYS A 32 4.62 -9.13 -16.18
N TRP A 33 5.73 -8.41 -16.33
CA TRP A 33 6.37 -7.72 -15.20
C TRP A 33 5.48 -6.61 -14.67
N ALA A 34 5.57 -6.31 -13.37
CA ALA A 34 5.05 -5.08 -12.78
C ALA A 34 6.15 -4.38 -11.97
N SER A 35 6.24 -3.06 -12.05
CA SER A 35 7.20 -2.30 -11.25
C SER A 35 6.54 -1.86 -9.94
N ILE A 36 6.97 -2.45 -8.82
CA ILE A 36 6.60 -2.02 -7.48
C ILE A 36 7.51 -0.86 -7.08
N VAL A 37 6.92 0.32 -6.90
CA VAL A 37 7.63 1.56 -6.60
C VAL A 37 7.35 1.95 -5.16
N CYS A 38 8.32 1.66 -4.30
CA CYS A 38 8.35 2.03 -2.89
C CYS A 38 8.95 3.42 -2.70
N TYR A 39 8.83 3.98 -1.50
CA TYR A 39 9.20 5.37 -1.22
C TYR A 39 10.53 5.54 -0.47
N GLY A 40 11.41 4.55 -0.54
CA GLY A 40 12.76 4.63 0.02
C GLY A 40 13.71 5.48 -0.85
N PRO A 41 14.84 5.96 -0.30
CA PRO A 41 15.77 6.87 -0.97
C PRO A 41 16.30 6.41 -2.32
N SER A 42 16.51 5.11 -2.57
CA SER A 42 17.02 4.64 -3.88
C SER A 42 16.04 4.86 -5.04
N LEU A 43 14.81 5.28 -4.75
CA LEU A 43 13.91 5.77 -5.78
C LEU A 43 14.47 7.02 -6.49
N ALA A 44 15.27 7.84 -5.80
CA ALA A 44 15.97 8.98 -6.38
C ALA A 44 16.87 8.58 -7.57
N ASP A 45 17.50 7.41 -7.46
CA ASP A 45 18.42 6.90 -8.47
C ASP A 45 17.70 6.11 -9.57
N THR A 46 16.60 5.44 -9.20
CA THR A 46 15.99 4.41 -10.06
C THR A 46 14.69 4.83 -10.74
N TRP A 47 14.12 6.00 -10.45
CA TRP A 47 12.80 6.39 -10.98
C TRP A 47 12.73 6.44 -12.52
N ARG A 48 13.86 6.72 -13.19
CA ARG A 48 13.95 6.73 -14.67
C ARG A 48 13.95 5.34 -15.30
N LEU A 49 14.18 4.30 -14.51
CA LEU A 49 14.25 2.90 -14.97
C LEU A 49 12.91 2.16 -14.86
N ILE A 50 11.91 2.80 -14.25
CA ILE A 50 10.60 2.21 -13.98
C ILE A 50 9.88 1.90 -15.29
N LYS A 51 9.38 0.66 -15.42
CA LYS A 51 8.59 0.19 -16.57
C LYS A 51 7.14 -0.05 -16.20
N ARG A 52 6.21 0.14 -17.14
CA ARG A 52 4.78 -0.15 -16.93
C ARG A 52 4.51 -1.66 -16.84
N PRO A 53 3.46 -2.09 -16.10
CA PRO A 53 2.63 -1.28 -15.20
C PRO A 53 3.37 -0.81 -13.95
N ILE A 54 3.11 0.42 -13.55
CA ILE A 54 3.69 1.12 -12.40
C ILE A 54 2.75 1.01 -11.21
N VAL A 55 3.22 0.39 -10.13
CA VAL A 55 2.47 0.18 -8.88
C VAL A 55 3.15 0.97 -7.79
N THR A 56 2.58 2.12 -7.44
CA THR A 56 3.13 2.96 -6.37
C THR A 56 2.58 2.57 -5.01
N VAL A 57 3.35 2.81 -3.96
CA VAL A 57 2.88 2.74 -2.57
C VAL A 57 3.26 4.00 -1.80
N SER A 58 2.46 4.40 -0.81
CA SER A 58 2.80 5.53 0.07
C SER A 58 3.14 6.80 -0.73
N GLY A 59 4.13 7.59 -0.30
CA GLY A 59 4.58 8.83 -0.97
C GLY A 59 5.17 8.65 -2.38
N ALA A 60 5.42 7.42 -2.84
CA ALA A 60 5.96 7.18 -4.17
C ALA A 60 5.00 7.62 -5.29
N HIS A 61 3.69 7.65 -5.01
CA HIS A 61 2.69 8.16 -5.94
C HIS A 61 2.99 9.60 -6.35
N ASP A 62 2.97 10.51 -5.40
CA ASP A 62 3.15 11.94 -5.66
C ASP A 62 4.60 12.27 -6.05
N TYR A 63 5.57 11.46 -5.59
CA TYR A 63 6.95 11.56 -6.05
C TYR A 63 7.08 11.38 -7.57
N LEU A 64 6.37 10.41 -8.16
CA LEU A 64 6.35 10.18 -9.60
C LEU A 64 5.46 11.19 -10.33
N VAL A 65 4.28 11.53 -9.77
CA VAL A 65 3.37 12.49 -10.39
C VAL A 65 4.02 13.86 -10.57
N ARG A 66 4.78 14.35 -9.58
CA ARG A 66 5.54 15.61 -9.70
C ARG A 66 6.62 15.57 -10.79
N ARG A 67 6.98 14.39 -11.27
CA ARG A 67 7.94 14.17 -12.37
C ARG A 67 7.22 13.85 -13.70
N GLY A 68 5.92 14.11 -13.78
CA GLY A 68 5.12 13.87 -14.99
C GLY A 68 4.80 12.39 -15.24
N ILE A 69 5.03 11.50 -14.26
CA ILE A 69 4.78 10.06 -14.42
C ILE A 69 3.50 9.69 -13.68
N VAL A 70 2.47 9.29 -14.44
CA VAL A 70 1.19 8.81 -13.89
C VAL A 70 1.25 7.30 -13.64
N PRO A 71 1.10 6.83 -12.37
CA PRO A 71 1.06 5.41 -12.05
C PRO A 71 -0.12 4.69 -12.69
N ASP A 72 0.00 3.37 -12.92
CA ASP A 72 -1.14 2.54 -13.33
C ASP A 72 -1.96 2.14 -12.10
N PHE A 73 -1.27 1.82 -11.00
CA PHE A 73 -1.85 1.41 -9.74
C PHE A 73 -1.23 2.17 -8.56
N HIS A 74 -2.02 2.33 -7.51
CA HIS A 74 -1.56 2.76 -6.19
C HIS A 74 -2.09 1.81 -5.12
N VAL A 75 -1.23 1.32 -4.24
CA VAL A 75 -1.62 0.44 -3.12
C VAL A 75 -1.29 1.14 -1.81
N ASP A 76 -2.27 1.17 -0.89
CA ASP A 76 -2.03 1.57 0.49
C ASP A 76 -2.86 0.71 1.46
N CYS A 77 -2.41 0.69 2.72
CA CYS A 77 -3.05 -0.05 3.79
C CYS A 77 -2.85 0.55 5.18
N ASP A 78 -2.45 1.82 5.28
CA ASP A 78 -2.14 2.45 6.56
C ASP A 78 -3.39 3.08 7.21
N PRO A 79 -3.72 2.72 8.46
CA PRO A 79 -4.88 3.27 9.16
C PRO A 79 -4.70 4.72 9.63
N ARG A 80 -3.50 5.29 9.59
CA ARG A 80 -3.21 6.59 10.21
C ARG A 80 -3.58 7.75 9.29
N GLU A 81 -4.22 8.79 9.83
CA GLU A 81 -4.71 9.95 9.08
C GLU A 81 -3.64 10.64 8.21
N HIS A 82 -2.42 10.83 8.74
CA HIS A 82 -1.35 11.56 8.05
C HIS A 82 -0.96 10.93 6.70
N LYS A 83 -1.30 9.66 6.48
CA LYS A 83 -1.03 8.93 5.24
C LYS A 83 -1.93 9.37 4.11
N ALA A 84 -3.20 9.68 4.39
CA ALA A 84 -4.08 10.28 3.39
C ALA A 84 -3.55 11.64 2.91
N ARG A 85 -2.92 12.42 3.81
CA ARG A 85 -2.28 13.71 3.48
C ARG A 85 -1.03 13.59 2.60
N MET A 86 -0.45 12.39 2.47
CA MET A 86 0.67 12.11 1.57
C MET A 86 0.24 11.95 0.10
N LEU A 87 -1.05 11.74 -0.16
CA LEU A 87 -1.62 11.59 -1.49
C LEU A 87 -2.33 12.91 -1.89
N GLN A 88 -1.55 13.88 -2.37
CA GLN A 88 -2.04 15.23 -2.66
C GLN A 88 -2.52 15.35 -4.12
N ASN A 89 -1.98 14.55 -5.04
CA ASN A 89 -2.25 14.70 -6.48
C ASN A 89 -2.86 13.44 -7.10
N PRO A 90 -4.02 12.95 -6.63
CA PRO A 90 -4.60 11.72 -7.14
C PRO A 90 -4.98 11.84 -8.62
N GLN A 91 -4.51 10.89 -9.42
CA GLN A 91 -4.62 10.88 -10.88
C GLN A 91 -5.86 10.12 -11.35
N ALA A 92 -6.56 10.66 -12.35
CA ALA A 92 -7.78 10.05 -12.89
C ALA A 92 -7.54 8.69 -13.58
N LYS A 93 -6.34 8.47 -14.13
CA LYS A 93 -5.96 7.23 -14.82
C LYS A 93 -5.47 6.13 -13.87
N THR A 94 -5.09 6.46 -12.64
CA THR A 94 -4.62 5.50 -11.64
C THR A 94 -5.79 4.69 -11.06
N ILE A 95 -5.58 3.38 -10.88
CA ILE A 95 -6.47 2.52 -10.10
C ILE A 95 -5.93 2.41 -8.67
N TYR A 96 -6.72 2.85 -7.70
CA TYR A 96 -6.38 2.86 -6.28
C TYR A 96 -6.84 1.56 -5.61
N LEU A 97 -5.88 0.70 -5.29
CA LEU A 97 -6.03 -0.62 -4.66
C LEU A 97 -5.87 -0.47 -3.14
N MET A 98 -6.92 0.01 -2.48
CA MET A 98 -6.86 0.44 -1.08
C MET A 98 -7.32 -0.66 -0.13
N ALA A 99 -6.58 -0.92 0.95
CA ALA A 99 -7.08 -1.79 2.00
C ALA A 99 -8.25 -1.10 2.71
N THR A 100 -9.26 -1.85 3.12
CA THR A 100 -10.41 -1.28 3.86
C THR A 100 -10.02 -0.68 5.22
N VAL A 101 -8.87 -1.06 5.77
CA VAL A 101 -8.33 -0.49 7.02
C VAL A 101 -7.73 0.91 6.83
N CYS A 102 -7.55 1.39 5.60
CA CYS A 102 -7.03 2.75 5.38
C CYS A 102 -7.85 3.79 6.12
N HIS A 103 -7.19 4.86 6.58
CA HIS A 103 -7.88 5.94 7.28
C HIS A 103 -9.05 6.50 6.44
N PRO A 104 -10.22 6.81 7.04
CA PRO A 104 -11.40 7.31 6.30
C PRO A 104 -11.15 8.55 5.44
N LYS A 105 -10.17 9.38 5.79
CA LYS A 105 -9.74 10.55 5.01
C LYS A 105 -9.32 10.21 3.57
N TYR A 106 -8.86 8.99 3.30
CA TYR A 106 -8.58 8.56 1.91
C TYR A 106 -9.83 8.59 1.03
N TRP A 107 -11.02 8.35 1.59
CA TRP A 107 -12.27 8.32 0.80
C TRP A 107 -12.67 9.71 0.30
N GLU A 108 -12.32 10.76 1.04
CA GLU A 108 -12.46 12.14 0.58
C GLU A 108 -11.44 12.47 -0.51
N VAL A 109 -10.15 12.12 -0.29
CA VAL A 109 -9.06 12.34 -1.25
C VAL A 109 -9.32 11.62 -2.58
N LEU A 110 -9.91 10.43 -2.53
CA LEU A 110 -10.17 9.57 -3.69
C LEU A 110 -11.56 9.74 -4.29
N LYS A 111 -12.32 10.78 -3.89
CA LYS A 111 -13.64 11.04 -4.46
C LYS A 111 -13.55 11.21 -5.98
N GLY A 112 -14.38 10.46 -6.71
CA GLY A 112 -14.36 10.45 -8.18
C GLY A 112 -13.15 9.74 -8.81
N ARG A 113 -12.38 8.96 -8.03
CA ARG A 113 -11.28 8.12 -8.53
C ARG A 113 -11.69 6.65 -8.63
N LYS A 114 -10.93 5.89 -9.41
CA LYS A 114 -11.15 4.44 -9.58
C LYS A 114 -10.59 3.70 -8.38
N VAL A 115 -11.44 3.37 -7.41
CA VAL A 115 -11.05 2.64 -6.21
C VAL A 115 -11.47 1.17 -6.29
N ARG A 116 -10.57 0.29 -5.84
CA ARG A 116 -10.78 -1.15 -5.66
C ARG A 116 -10.32 -1.51 -4.24
N LEU A 117 -11.20 -2.15 -3.48
CA LEU A 117 -10.98 -2.43 -2.07
C LEU A 117 -10.49 -3.85 -1.83
N TRP A 118 -9.70 -4.05 -0.77
CA TRP A 118 -9.32 -5.39 -0.29
C TRP A 118 -9.24 -5.39 1.24
N HIS A 119 -9.43 -6.56 1.86
CA HIS A 119 -9.30 -6.69 3.31
C HIS A 119 -7.88 -7.14 3.66
N LEU A 120 -7.17 -6.31 4.42
CA LEU A 120 -5.86 -6.68 4.94
C LEU A 120 -6.06 -7.67 6.08
N ILE A 121 -5.43 -8.84 5.96
CA ILE A 121 -5.35 -9.84 7.04
C ILE A 121 -3.90 -9.94 7.52
N ASN A 122 -3.70 -9.87 8.83
CA ASN A 122 -2.41 -10.17 9.46
C ASN A 122 -2.39 -11.63 9.92
N GLY A 123 -1.20 -12.21 10.09
CA GLY A 123 -0.95 -13.63 10.43
C GLY A 123 -2.15 -14.44 10.90
N ASP A 124 -2.36 -14.47 12.21
CA ASP A 124 -3.43 -15.15 12.94
C ASP A 124 -4.60 -14.22 13.30
N ASP A 125 -4.90 -13.21 12.47
CA ASP A 125 -5.96 -12.22 12.67
C ASP A 125 -7.37 -12.81 12.43
N LEU A 126 -7.72 -13.82 13.23
CA LEU A 126 -8.98 -14.55 13.19
C LEU A 126 -10.17 -13.64 13.48
N GLU A 127 -9.98 -12.60 14.30
CA GLU A 127 -11.01 -11.60 14.59
C GLU A 127 -11.40 -10.80 13.34
N THR A 128 -10.43 -10.31 12.56
CA THR A 128 -10.76 -9.62 11.29
C THR A 128 -11.36 -10.57 10.27
N VAL A 129 -10.90 -11.82 10.20
CA VAL A 129 -11.53 -12.83 9.33
C VAL A 129 -12.99 -13.06 9.73
N ALA A 130 -13.26 -13.31 11.01
CA ALA A 130 -14.62 -13.49 11.52
C ALA A 130 -15.49 -12.26 11.25
N TRP A 131 -14.95 -11.06 11.48
CA TRP A 131 -15.65 -9.82 11.20
C TRP A 131 -16.06 -9.70 9.73
N VAL A 132 -15.15 -9.99 8.78
CA VAL A 132 -15.46 -9.97 7.34
C VAL A 132 -16.55 -11.00 7.02
N MET A 133 -16.46 -12.21 7.55
CA MET A 133 -17.46 -13.25 7.28
C MET A 133 -18.86 -12.90 7.80
N GLN A 134 -18.94 -12.19 8.92
CA GLN A 134 -20.21 -11.81 9.56
C GLN A 134 -20.80 -10.52 8.98
N ASN A 135 -19.96 -9.53 8.65
CA ASN A 135 -20.40 -8.15 8.33
C ASN A 135 -20.21 -7.78 6.87
N HIS A 136 -19.39 -8.52 6.12
CA HIS A 136 -19.01 -8.14 4.75
C HIS A 136 -18.65 -9.36 3.89
N LEU A 137 -19.56 -10.33 3.81
CA LEU A 137 -19.35 -11.61 3.13
C LEU A 137 -18.94 -11.45 1.66
N GLU A 138 -19.42 -10.41 0.97
CA GLU A 138 -19.00 -10.07 -0.40
C GLU A 138 -17.49 -9.77 -0.53
N GLY A 139 -16.86 -9.33 0.56
CA GLY A 139 -15.45 -9.05 0.66
C GLY A 139 -14.59 -10.27 0.99
N ALA A 140 -15.18 -11.42 1.33
CA ALA A 140 -14.44 -12.61 1.79
C ALA A 140 -13.39 -13.08 0.77
N ASN A 141 -13.74 -13.09 -0.51
CA ASN A 141 -12.81 -13.46 -1.60
C ASN A 141 -11.69 -12.43 -1.82
N SER A 142 -11.77 -11.25 -1.20
CA SER A 142 -10.81 -10.15 -1.31
C SER A 142 -9.97 -9.96 -0.05
N MET A 143 -9.94 -10.94 0.85
CA MET A 143 -8.99 -11.02 1.95
C MET A 143 -7.58 -11.34 1.42
N ILE A 144 -6.60 -10.53 1.77
CA ILE A 144 -5.21 -10.65 1.32
C ILE A 144 -4.26 -10.52 2.53
N GLY A 145 -3.50 -11.59 2.77
CA GLY A 145 -2.48 -11.67 3.81
C GLY A 145 -1.05 -11.41 3.30
N GLY A 146 -0.09 -11.51 4.23
CA GLY A 146 1.36 -11.52 3.95
C GLY A 146 2.03 -10.14 3.78
N GLY A 147 3.28 -10.03 4.25
CA GLY A 147 4.10 -8.81 4.18
C GLY A 147 3.97 -7.90 5.40
N SER A 148 5.08 -7.29 5.84
CA SER A 148 5.12 -6.38 6.99
C SER A 148 5.19 -4.91 6.58
N SER A 149 5.53 -4.62 5.32
CA SER A 149 5.49 -3.26 4.75
C SER A 149 4.44 -3.15 3.63
N VAL A 150 3.98 -1.93 3.33
CA VAL A 150 3.05 -1.68 2.21
C VAL A 150 3.64 -2.09 0.86
N GLY A 151 4.97 -2.01 0.68
CA GLY A 151 5.64 -2.51 -0.52
C GLY A 151 5.52 -4.02 -0.68
N GLN A 152 5.68 -4.79 0.41
CA GLN A 152 5.45 -6.23 0.39
C GLN A 152 3.97 -6.58 0.21
N ARG A 153 3.07 -5.82 0.84
CA ARG A 153 1.63 -5.97 0.64
C ARG A 153 1.24 -5.73 -0.82
N ALA A 154 1.84 -4.75 -1.49
CA ALA A 154 1.61 -4.51 -2.91
C ALA A 154 1.98 -5.73 -3.76
N MET A 155 3.06 -6.46 -3.45
CA MET A 155 3.37 -7.71 -4.15
C MET A 155 2.23 -8.73 -4.03
N ASN A 156 1.66 -8.90 -2.84
CA ASN A 156 0.53 -9.81 -2.61
C ASN A 156 -0.77 -9.34 -3.31
N VAL A 157 -1.05 -8.04 -3.29
CA VAL A 157 -2.18 -7.45 -4.02
C VAL A 157 -2.02 -7.64 -5.53
N MET A 158 -0.82 -7.42 -6.08
CA MET A 158 -0.56 -7.64 -7.50
C MET A 158 -0.58 -9.13 -7.85
N ALA A 159 -0.16 -10.01 -6.94
CA ALA A 159 -0.30 -11.45 -7.10
C ALA A 159 -1.77 -11.89 -7.15
N ALA A 160 -2.65 -11.26 -6.35
CA ALA A 160 -4.10 -11.44 -6.44
C ALA A 160 -4.67 -10.99 -7.80
N LEU A 161 -4.04 -10.02 -8.47
CA LEU A 161 -4.34 -9.60 -9.84
C LEU A 161 -3.63 -10.46 -10.92
N GLY A 162 -2.98 -11.56 -10.52
CA GLY A 162 -2.34 -12.53 -11.41
C GLY A 162 -0.85 -12.27 -11.69
N TYR A 163 -0.28 -11.12 -11.32
CA TYR A 163 1.14 -10.82 -11.61
C TYR A 163 2.07 -11.76 -10.83
N ARG A 164 3.17 -12.18 -11.45
CA ARG A 164 4.17 -13.08 -10.83
C ARG A 164 5.61 -12.59 -10.93
N ARG A 165 5.87 -11.52 -11.68
CA ARG A 165 7.21 -10.99 -11.93
C ARG A 165 7.25 -9.51 -11.52
N PHE A 166 8.20 -9.14 -10.68
CA PHE A 166 8.27 -7.81 -10.08
C PHE A 166 9.65 -7.17 -10.25
N ASN A 167 9.68 -5.94 -10.77
CA ASN A 167 10.83 -5.04 -10.62
C ASN A 167 10.56 -4.17 -9.39
N ILE A 168 11.50 -4.08 -8.46
CA ILE A 168 11.27 -3.36 -7.19
C ILE A 168 12.21 -2.15 -7.14
N HIS A 169 11.63 -0.98 -6.84
CA HIS A 169 12.34 0.30 -6.75
C HIS A 169 12.08 0.94 -5.39
N GLY A 170 13.08 1.60 -4.78
CA GLY A 170 12.91 2.35 -3.53
C GLY A 170 12.57 1.49 -2.31
N MET A 171 13.00 0.23 -2.26
CA MET A 171 12.80 -0.66 -1.12
C MET A 171 14.13 -0.87 -0.39
N ASP A 172 14.47 0.07 0.49
CA ASP A 172 15.85 0.22 0.99
C ASP A 172 16.07 -0.32 2.41
N CYS A 173 15.04 -0.88 3.04
CA CYS A 173 15.12 -1.44 4.40
C CYS A 173 15.74 -0.51 5.46
N SER A 174 15.65 0.82 5.26
CA SER A 174 16.23 1.85 6.14
C SER A 174 17.76 1.76 6.32
N PHE A 175 18.50 1.24 5.32
CA PHE A 175 19.97 1.17 5.37
C PHE A 175 20.69 2.52 5.26
N THR A 176 19.99 3.56 4.82
CA THR A 176 20.54 4.90 4.63
C THR A 176 20.11 5.84 5.76
N THR A 177 20.80 6.98 5.89
CA THR A 177 20.45 8.04 6.87
C THR A 177 19.06 8.63 6.64
N ASP A 178 18.73 8.82 5.37
CA ASP A 178 17.39 9.15 4.90
C ASP A 178 16.49 7.92 4.88
N ARG A 179 15.23 8.09 5.26
CA ARG A 179 14.23 7.00 5.24
C ARG A 179 13.39 6.97 3.98
N HIS A 180 13.32 8.10 3.27
CA HIS A 180 12.40 8.31 2.17
C HIS A 180 13.02 9.12 1.05
N ALA A 181 12.51 8.96 -0.18
CA ALA A 181 12.96 9.73 -1.35
C ALA A 181 12.53 11.22 -1.33
N GLY A 182 11.81 11.65 -0.30
CA GLY A 182 11.35 13.02 -0.13
C GLY A 182 10.58 13.18 1.18
N ALA A 183 9.91 14.32 1.33
CA ALA A 183 9.15 14.64 2.54
C ALA A 183 8.16 13.52 2.93
N HIS A 184 8.05 13.24 4.23
CA HIS A 184 7.14 12.27 4.80
C HIS A 184 6.52 12.82 6.09
N LEU A 185 5.19 12.74 6.21
CA LEU A 185 4.42 13.36 7.30
C LEU A 185 4.29 12.49 8.56
N GLY A 186 5.00 11.37 8.61
CA GLY A 186 5.04 10.50 9.78
C GLY A 186 5.91 11.10 10.89
N LYS A 187 5.63 10.73 12.14
CA LYS A 187 6.46 11.14 13.28
C LYS A 187 7.90 10.67 13.09
N GLU A 188 8.85 11.52 13.46
CA GLU A 188 10.24 11.09 13.59
C GLU A 188 10.32 9.98 14.63
N GLN A 189 11.10 8.95 14.33
CA GLN A 189 11.31 7.82 15.22
C GLN A 189 12.77 7.83 15.65
N ALA A 190 13.02 7.43 16.89
CA ALA A 190 14.37 7.20 17.38
C ALA A 190 15.14 6.31 16.38
N LYS A 191 16.35 6.74 16.02
CA LYS A 191 17.24 5.98 15.14
C LYS A 191 18.22 5.22 16.02
N ILE A 192 18.33 3.92 15.80
CA ILE A 192 19.38 3.09 16.36
C ILE A 192 20.27 2.70 15.19
N MET A 193 21.49 3.25 15.16
CA MET A 193 22.45 2.92 14.12
C MET A 193 23.14 1.61 14.50
N VAL A 194 23.02 0.60 13.65
CA VAL A 194 23.64 -0.71 13.82
C VAL A 194 24.50 -1.01 12.60
N LYS A 195 25.68 -1.60 12.82
CA LYS A 195 26.51 -2.10 11.73
C LYS A 195 25.90 -3.40 11.19
N ALA A 196 25.61 -3.46 9.90
CA ALA A 196 24.95 -4.61 9.28
C ALA A 196 25.93 -5.34 8.35
N GLY A 197 26.69 -6.28 8.91
CA GLY A 197 27.78 -6.94 8.21
C GLY A 197 28.94 -5.98 7.94
N ASN A 198 29.44 -5.95 6.70
CA ASN A 198 30.49 -5.00 6.27
C ASN A 198 29.91 -3.70 5.69
N ARG A 199 28.62 -3.44 5.90
CA ARG A 199 27.92 -2.22 5.49
C ARG A 199 27.54 -1.37 6.70
#